data_AF-A0A430VSQ0-F1
#
_entry.id   AF-A0A430VSQ0-F1
#
_cell.length_a   1.000
_cell.length_b   1.000
_cell.length_c   1.000
_cell.angle_alpha   90.00
_cell.angle_beta   90.00
_cell.angle_gamma   90.00
#
_symmetry.space_group_name_H-M   'P 1'
#
loop_
_entity.id
_entity.type
_entity.pdbx_description
1 polymer ?
#
loop_
_entity_poly.entity_id
_entity_poly.type
_entity_poly.pdbx_seq_one_letter_code
_entity_poly.pdbx_strand_id
1 'polypeptide(L)'
;PALENLEEPPATQKPSPLRAIALKVWRLLAEREAKARAKDLLAGRREELRLIHAFLQNYLEYREKETFKRDFNLSRFHPTHPIPSLSDSLMDLEDPKVAEALVMEFLETALHLPQDLPLPPEETRTYIRRFLNRILEWDDAYGLPPKRDLMPLKKALEETKRLGASALEIARLEERLRKEAQEERRRELLLEEERRRFRVALEKVIALLNLLPTPQGETPWPRVPEPGQGEESLLTLPLRPGRIPLGPLTLTLSQVEGTWHLGLGGEDYVLEDTLVIPWEDLEVLAVREGDLLHLRLEARSGLRLYELLAEGRILALLLSPNQDYVYLRLLRALSARLKGEFSPQAFGPELAEKYRQAPWEALQDFARKVLELALKRLGGADPTPLLKEVGQALGQEREALVLAEALREYLGRHPPTRETLGGEVHLLSIGAEPLALKVGQTVLSLRPRNAPSGDPQEDVLYVGQAGEVPQRLKDLLVYRLPEGTVILAREGRRLAYLVMENP
;
A
#
# COMPACT_ATOMS: atom_id res chain seq x y z
N PRO A 1 62.57 -6.57 6.60
CA PRO A 1 61.57 -5.79 7.37
C PRO A 1 61.17 -4.53 6.56
N ALA A 2 60.28 -4.71 5.59
CA ALA A 2 58.83 -4.58 5.74
C ALA A 2 58.43 -3.10 5.90
N LEU A 3 58.30 -2.42 4.77
CA LEU A 3 57.56 -1.17 4.62
C LEU A 3 56.45 -1.41 3.59
N GLU A 4 55.22 -1.34 4.10
CA GLU A 4 54.06 -0.71 3.46
C GLU A 4 53.83 -0.98 1.96
N ASN A 5 53.12 -2.07 1.68
CA ASN A 5 52.10 -2.05 0.64
C ASN A 5 50.76 -1.80 1.36
N LEU A 6 50.42 -0.53 1.54
CA LEU A 6 49.03 -0.15 1.77
C LEU A 6 48.32 -0.36 0.44
N GLU A 7 47.61 -1.49 0.33
CA GLU A 7 46.64 -1.70 -0.75
C GLU A 7 45.68 -0.51 -0.75
N GLU A 8 45.68 0.24 -1.85
CA GLU A 8 44.64 1.22 -2.14
C GLU A 8 43.28 0.54 -2.00
N PRO A 9 42.28 1.19 -1.35
CA PRO A 9 40.95 0.61 -1.28
C PRO A 9 40.46 0.38 -2.72
N PRO A 10 39.90 -0.81 -3.03
CA PRO A 10 39.55 -1.15 -4.39
C PRO A 10 38.59 -0.08 -4.93
N ALA A 11 38.93 0.44 -6.11
CA ALA A 11 38.09 1.34 -6.88
C ALA A 11 36.65 0.81 -6.88
N THR A 12 35.70 1.70 -6.55
CA THR A 12 34.25 1.49 -6.56
C THR A 12 33.83 0.56 -7.70
N GLN A 13 33.65 -0.73 -7.38
CA GLN A 13 33.27 -1.74 -8.36
C GLN A 13 31.91 -1.32 -8.91
N LYS A 14 31.84 -1.05 -10.22
CA LYS A 14 30.56 -0.83 -10.89
C LYS A 14 29.64 -2.02 -10.54
N PRO A 15 28.38 -1.77 -10.11
CA PRO A 15 27.47 -2.85 -9.78
C PRO A 15 27.37 -3.81 -10.96
N SER A 16 27.30 -5.11 -10.70
CA SER A 16 27.14 -6.09 -11.77
C SER A 16 25.91 -5.72 -12.63
N PRO A 17 25.94 -5.95 -13.95
CA PRO A 17 24.81 -5.59 -14.82
C PRO A 17 23.47 -6.15 -14.32
N LEU A 18 23.46 -7.36 -13.76
CA LEU A 18 22.27 -7.97 -13.18
C LEU A 18 21.77 -7.23 -11.93
N ARG A 19 22.68 -6.70 -11.10
CA ARG A 19 22.33 -5.90 -9.92
C ARG A 19 21.75 -4.54 -10.32
N ALA A 20 22.30 -3.91 -11.37
CA ALA A 20 21.78 -2.68 -11.93
C ALA A 20 20.37 -2.88 -12.54
N ILE A 21 20.16 -3.99 -13.26
CA ILE A 21 18.81 -4.40 -13.72
C ILE A 21 17.87 -4.57 -12.53
N ALA A 22 18.28 -5.29 -11.48
CA ALA A 22 17.43 -5.52 -10.31
C ALA A 22 17.01 -4.20 -9.64
N LEU A 23 17.92 -3.22 -9.58
CA LEU A 23 17.63 -1.87 -9.09
C LEU A 23 16.60 -1.14 -9.96
N LYS A 24 16.75 -1.18 -11.29
CA LYS A 24 15.78 -0.59 -12.23
C LYS A 24 14.41 -1.25 -12.15
N VAL A 25 14.35 -2.58 -12.05
CA VAL A 25 13.09 -3.31 -11.85
C VAL A 25 12.45 -2.91 -10.53
N TRP A 26 13.23 -2.81 -9.45
CA TRP A 26 12.71 -2.36 -8.16
C TRP A 26 12.11 -0.96 -8.27
N ARG A 27 12.76 -0.02 -8.97
CA ARG A 27 12.24 1.34 -9.19
C ARG A 27 10.86 1.32 -9.87
N LEU A 28 10.69 0.54 -10.93
CA LEU A 28 9.41 0.45 -11.64
C LEU A 28 8.29 -0.11 -10.74
N LEU A 29 8.60 -1.13 -9.92
CA LEU A 29 7.64 -1.70 -8.97
C LEU A 29 7.34 -0.74 -7.82
N ALA A 30 8.36 -0.06 -7.31
CA ALA A 30 8.24 0.93 -6.24
C ALA A 30 7.44 2.15 -6.69
N GLU A 31 7.62 2.63 -7.93
CA GLU A 31 6.85 3.73 -8.51
C GLU A 31 5.36 3.38 -8.59
N ARG A 32 5.02 2.16 -9.03
CA ARG A 32 3.64 1.67 -9.04
C ARG A 32 3.01 1.67 -7.65
N GLU A 33 3.75 1.22 -6.63
CA GLU A 33 3.27 1.21 -5.25
C GLU A 33 3.22 2.63 -4.66
N ALA A 34 4.22 3.47 -4.94
CA ALA A 34 4.26 4.88 -4.53
C ALA A 34 3.06 5.65 -5.08
N LYS A 35 2.68 5.41 -6.34
CA LYS A 35 1.46 5.96 -6.94
C LYS A 35 0.18 5.51 -6.24
N ALA A 36 0.13 4.25 -5.79
CA ALA A 36 -1.01 3.75 -5.01
C ALA A 36 -1.08 4.44 -3.64
N ARG A 37 0.06 4.53 -2.94
CA ARG A 37 0.16 5.17 -1.61
C ARG A 37 -0.04 6.69 -1.66
N ALA A 38 0.43 7.36 -2.70
CA ALA A 38 0.31 8.81 -2.87
C ALA A 38 -1.15 9.25 -2.79
N LYS A 39 -2.08 8.48 -3.35
CA LYS A 39 -3.53 8.76 -3.25
C LYS A 39 -4.01 8.85 -1.80
N ASP A 40 -3.54 7.96 -0.93
CA ASP A 40 -3.89 7.94 0.49
C ASP A 40 -3.22 9.09 1.25
N LEU A 41 -1.97 9.42 0.89
CA LEU A 41 -1.19 10.50 1.52
C LEU A 41 -1.67 11.91 1.14
N LEU A 42 -2.38 12.04 0.01
CA LEU A 42 -3.01 13.29 -0.41
C LEU A 42 -4.25 13.65 0.41
N ALA A 43 -4.82 12.68 1.14
CA ALA A 43 -5.99 12.89 1.97
C ALA A 43 -5.64 13.70 3.25
N GLY A 44 -6.60 14.48 3.74
CA GLY A 44 -6.42 15.24 4.98
C GLY A 44 -5.49 16.44 4.82
N ARG A 45 -4.57 16.65 5.77
CA ARG A 45 -3.63 17.79 5.77
C ARG A 45 -2.23 17.43 5.29
N ARG A 46 -2.08 16.23 4.71
CA ARG A 46 -0.87 15.79 4.00
C ARG A 46 0.37 15.83 4.90
N GLU A 47 0.19 15.55 6.20
CA GLU A 47 1.24 15.62 7.21
C GLU A 47 2.45 14.76 6.82
N GLU A 48 2.21 13.58 6.24
CA GLU A 48 3.24 12.66 5.78
C GLU A 48 4.09 13.25 4.64
N LEU A 49 3.45 13.83 3.61
CA LEU A 49 4.16 14.45 2.47
C LEU A 49 4.96 15.66 2.91
N ARG A 50 4.39 16.50 3.78
CA ARG A 50 5.07 17.68 4.35
C ARG A 50 6.29 17.27 5.17
N LEU A 51 6.18 16.18 5.94
CA LEU A 51 7.28 15.64 6.73
C LEU A 51 8.38 15.03 5.84
N ILE A 52 8.01 14.29 4.79
CA ILE A 52 8.95 13.76 3.79
C ILE A 52 9.71 14.91 3.13
N HIS A 53 9.02 15.95 2.70
CA HIS A 53 9.66 17.13 2.10
C HIS A 53 10.67 17.77 3.07
N ALA A 54 10.27 18.01 4.32
CA ALA A 54 11.16 18.57 5.33
C ALA A 54 12.40 17.69 5.54
N PHE A 55 12.23 16.36 5.58
CA PHE A 55 13.34 15.43 5.66
C PHE A 55 14.29 15.55 4.47
N LEU A 56 13.78 15.52 3.24
CA LEU A 56 14.58 15.60 2.03
C LEU A 56 15.42 16.89 1.98
N GLN A 57 14.80 18.04 2.27
CA GLN A 57 15.51 19.33 2.27
C GLN A 57 16.60 19.39 3.35
N ASN A 58 16.28 18.98 4.58
CA ASN A 58 17.27 18.94 5.65
C ASN A 58 18.39 17.92 5.37
N TYR A 59 18.07 16.78 4.77
CA TYR A 59 19.06 15.75 4.42
C TYR A 59 20.02 16.26 3.35
N LEU A 60 19.50 16.85 2.27
CA LEU A 60 20.30 17.41 1.18
C LEU A 60 21.27 18.47 1.71
N GLU A 61 20.81 19.42 2.52
CA GLU A 61 21.70 20.44 3.10
C GLU A 61 22.71 19.83 4.08
N TYR A 62 22.29 18.85 4.89
CA TYR A 62 23.16 18.26 5.90
C TYR A 62 24.25 17.37 5.28
N ARG A 63 23.94 16.65 4.20
CA ARG A 63 24.87 15.78 3.46
C ARG A 63 26.11 16.53 2.95
N GLU A 64 25.95 17.80 2.58
CA GLU A 64 27.04 18.66 2.10
C GLU A 64 28.02 19.08 3.21
N LYS A 65 27.67 18.89 4.49
CA LYS A 65 28.54 19.28 5.61
C LYS A 65 29.63 18.23 5.83
N GLU A 66 30.86 18.67 6.04
CA GLU A 66 32.02 17.79 6.30
C GLU A 66 31.80 16.79 7.44
N THR A 67 30.98 17.17 8.43
CA THR A 67 30.69 16.36 9.61
C THR A 67 29.72 15.21 9.34
N PHE A 68 28.97 15.24 8.23
CA PHE A 68 27.91 14.29 7.91
C PHE A 68 28.41 12.85 7.98
N LYS A 69 29.51 12.54 7.27
CA LYS A 69 30.07 11.19 7.12
C LYS A 69 30.46 10.49 8.43
N ARG A 70 30.50 11.22 9.54
CA ARG A 70 30.91 10.72 10.87
C ARG A 70 29.81 10.85 11.93
N ASP A 71 28.66 11.43 11.60
CA ASP A 71 27.61 11.74 12.57
C ASP A 71 26.43 10.75 12.51
N PHE A 72 26.72 9.49 12.85
CA PHE A 72 25.73 8.40 12.91
C PHE A 72 24.59 8.66 13.90
N ASN A 73 24.84 9.47 14.93
CA ASN A 73 23.89 9.76 15.99
C ASN A 73 23.17 11.11 15.82
N LEU A 74 23.45 11.85 14.74
CA LEU A 74 22.87 13.17 14.49
C LEU A 74 23.14 14.18 15.61
N SER A 75 24.28 14.04 16.27
CA SER A 75 24.72 14.89 17.38
C SER A 75 25.08 16.32 16.95
N ARG A 76 25.50 16.48 15.70
CA ARG A 76 25.89 17.75 15.07
C ARG A 76 24.81 18.26 14.11
N PHE A 77 23.83 17.42 13.79
CA PHE A 77 22.68 17.81 12.97
C PHE A 77 21.76 18.77 13.73
N HIS A 78 21.53 19.92 13.10
CA HIS A 78 20.56 20.92 13.52
C HIS A 78 19.64 21.17 12.32
N PRO A 79 18.32 20.92 12.46
CA PRO A 79 17.37 21.22 11.41
C PRO A 79 17.41 22.70 11.01
N THR A 80 17.28 22.95 9.71
CA THR A 80 17.32 24.28 9.09
C THR A 80 16.08 24.56 8.26
N HIS A 81 15.46 23.51 7.70
CA HIS A 81 14.25 23.62 6.90
C HIS A 81 13.03 23.19 7.71
N PRO A 82 12.07 24.09 7.97
CA PRO A 82 10.85 23.75 8.71
C PRO A 82 9.94 22.85 7.87
N ILE A 83 8.94 22.26 8.54
CA ILE A 83 7.87 21.53 7.86
C ILE A 83 7.00 22.57 7.14
N PRO A 84 6.83 22.47 5.80
CA PRO A 84 6.03 23.42 5.04
C PRO A 84 4.62 23.56 5.62
N SER A 85 4.03 24.75 5.54
CA SER A 85 2.64 24.93 5.97
C SER A 85 1.67 24.28 4.97
N LEU A 86 0.44 23.97 5.39
CA LEU A 86 -0.59 23.45 4.46
C LEU A 86 -0.90 24.46 3.33
N SER A 87 -0.80 25.75 3.63
CA SER A 87 -1.07 26.86 2.71
C SER A 87 0.13 27.24 1.84
N ASP A 88 1.23 26.48 1.87
CA ASP A 88 2.41 26.78 1.08
C ASP A 88 2.17 26.46 -0.40
N SER A 89 1.86 27.50 -1.18
CA SER A 89 1.51 27.37 -2.59
C SER A 89 2.69 27.06 -3.50
N LEU A 90 3.93 27.08 -2.99
CA LEU A 90 5.11 26.79 -3.80
C LEU A 90 5.34 25.29 -4.00
N MET A 91 4.67 24.45 -3.21
CA MET A 91 4.99 23.03 -3.11
C MET A 91 4.01 22.12 -3.84
N ASP A 92 2.89 22.65 -4.35
CA ASP A 92 1.86 21.92 -5.10
C ASP A 92 1.58 20.49 -4.56
N LEU A 93 1.61 20.32 -3.24
CA LEU A 93 1.46 19.01 -2.57
C LEU A 93 0.06 18.40 -2.76
N GLU A 94 -0.83 19.10 -3.45
CA GLU A 94 -2.14 18.59 -3.87
C GLU A 94 -2.06 17.80 -5.18
N ASP A 95 -1.00 17.98 -5.98
CA ASP A 95 -0.78 17.25 -7.23
C ASP A 95 -0.33 15.81 -6.94
N PRO A 96 -1.08 14.79 -7.40
CA PRO A 96 -0.70 13.40 -7.25
C PRO A 96 0.69 13.06 -7.79
N LYS A 97 1.14 13.73 -8.86
CA LYS A 97 2.48 13.49 -9.43
C LYS A 97 3.59 14.00 -8.52
N VAL A 98 3.38 15.14 -7.86
CA VAL A 98 4.33 15.68 -6.88
C VAL A 98 4.41 14.76 -5.66
N ALA A 99 3.26 14.27 -5.18
CA ALA A 99 3.23 13.31 -4.08
C ALA A 99 3.94 11.99 -4.43
N GLU A 100 3.70 11.44 -5.62
CA GLU A 100 4.38 10.24 -6.14
C GLU A 100 5.89 10.46 -6.22
N ALA A 101 6.33 11.58 -6.80
CA ALA A 101 7.74 11.94 -6.91
C ALA A 101 8.42 12.09 -5.54
N LEU A 102 7.77 12.74 -4.57
CA LEU A 102 8.32 12.90 -3.21
C LEU A 102 8.50 11.56 -2.49
N VAL A 103 7.54 10.65 -2.63
CA VAL A 103 7.65 9.31 -2.04
C VAL A 103 8.80 8.54 -2.70
N MET A 104 8.93 8.61 -4.02
CA MET A 104 10.03 7.97 -4.73
C MET A 104 11.39 8.56 -4.35
N GLU A 105 11.52 9.88 -4.29
CA GLU A 105 12.75 10.55 -3.88
C GLU A 105 13.14 10.20 -2.44
N PHE A 106 12.16 10.06 -1.53
CA PHE A 106 12.38 9.57 -0.18
C PHE A 106 12.93 8.14 -0.15
N LEU A 107 12.32 7.23 -0.91
CA LEU A 107 12.78 5.84 -1.00
C LEU A 107 14.17 5.76 -1.63
N GLU A 108 14.44 6.51 -2.69
CA GLU A 108 15.77 6.55 -3.31
C GLU A 108 16.82 7.11 -2.36
N THR A 109 16.51 8.20 -1.65
CA THR A 109 17.40 8.79 -0.64
C THR A 109 17.71 7.78 0.46
N ALA A 110 16.70 7.09 0.96
CA ALA A 110 16.87 6.06 1.97
C ALA A 110 17.72 4.87 1.48
N LEU A 111 17.51 4.44 0.22
CA LEU A 111 18.29 3.37 -0.40
C LEU A 111 19.77 3.74 -0.52
N HIS A 112 20.09 4.97 -0.93
CA HIS A 112 21.46 5.45 -1.12
C HIS A 112 22.16 5.86 0.18
N LEU A 113 21.43 6.02 1.27
CA LEU A 113 21.96 6.47 2.55
C LEU A 113 23.24 5.71 3.01
N PRO A 114 23.35 4.36 2.93
CA PRO A 114 24.58 3.64 3.30
C PRO A 114 25.80 3.93 2.42
N GLN A 115 25.59 4.48 1.22
CA GLN A 115 26.67 4.91 0.32
C GLN A 115 27.16 6.31 0.68
N ASP A 116 26.24 7.18 1.11
CA ASP A 116 26.53 8.55 1.53
C ASP A 116 27.18 8.61 2.92
N LEU A 117 26.65 7.80 3.83
CA LEU A 117 27.10 7.64 5.21
C LEU A 117 27.46 6.17 5.40
N PRO A 118 28.67 5.81 5.86
CA PRO A 118 29.11 4.41 5.99
C PRO A 118 28.41 3.71 7.17
N LEU A 119 27.08 3.60 7.10
CA LEU A 119 26.22 2.93 8.05
C LEU A 119 25.91 1.50 7.57
N PRO A 120 25.67 0.55 8.48
CA PRO A 120 25.11 -0.74 8.10
C PRO A 120 23.74 -0.56 7.42
N PRO A 121 23.46 -1.20 6.27
CA PRO A 121 22.16 -1.10 5.61
C PRO A 121 20.95 -1.40 6.52
N GLU A 122 21.09 -2.30 7.49
CA GLU A 122 20.06 -2.63 8.48
C GLU A 122 19.67 -1.44 9.38
N GLU A 123 20.60 -0.50 9.58
CA GLU A 123 20.41 0.67 10.43
C GLU A 123 19.73 1.84 9.71
N THR A 124 19.47 1.75 8.39
CA THR A 124 18.87 2.83 7.59
C THR A 124 17.56 3.32 8.21
N ARG A 125 16.65 2.40 8.57
CA ARG A 125 15.36 2.74 9.20
C ARG A 125 15.54 3.49 10.52
N THR A 126 16.47 3.02 11.36
CA THR A 126 16.75 3.63 12.67
C THR A 126 17.36 5.02 12.52
N TYR A 127 18.26 5.20 11.56
CA TYR A 127 18.85 6.51 11.27
C TYR A 127 17.78 7.50 10.79
N ILE A 128 16.96 7.13 9.81
CA ILE A 128 15.88 8.00 9.30
C ILE A 128 14.89 8.35 10.40
N ARG A 129 14.50 7.39 11.25
CA ARG A 129 13.63 7.65 12.41
C ARG A 129 14.26 8.66 13.37
N ARG A 130 15.56 8.55 13.68
CA ARG A 130 16.27 9.54 14.51
C ARG A 130 16.28 10.92 13.84
N PHE A 131 16.50 10.98 12.54
CA PHE A 131 16.50 12.22 11.77
C PHE A 131 15.15 12.94 11.82
N LEU A 132 14.08 12.20 11.53
CA LEU A 132 12.72 12.74 11.59
C LEU A 132 12.38 13.22 13.01
N ASN A 133 12.72 12.44 14.05
CA ASN A 133 12.51 12.88 15.42
C ASN A 133 13.27 14.17 15.74
N ARG A 134 14.50 14.33 15.23
CA ARG A 134 15.27 15.56 15.43
C ARG A 134 14.60 16.79 14.81
N ILE A 135 13.96 16.63 13.64
CA ILE A 135 13.12 17.67 13.03
C ILE A 135 11.91 17.95 13.94
N LEU A 136 11.21 16.93 14.43
CA LEU A 136 10.00 17.11 15.24
C LEU A 136 10.26 17.70 16.64
N GLU A 137 11.47 17.53 17.17
CA GLU A 137 11.94 18.15 18.42
C GLU A 137 12.19 19.64 18.26
N TRP A 138 12.50 20.13 17.07
CA TRP A 138 12.74 21.54 16.79
C TRP A 138 11.43 22.35 16.79
N ASP A 139 11.27 23.25 17.77
CA ASP A 139 10.05 24.06 17.93
C ASP A 139 9.70 24.89 16.69
N ASP A 140 10.69 25.40 15.95
CA ASP A 140 10.45 26.24 14.77
C ASP A 140 10.07 25.42 13.53
N ALA A 141 10.15 24.08 13.60
CA ALA A 141 9.74 23.20 12.50
C ALA A 141 8.26 23.36 12.13
N TYR A 142 7.42 23.83 13.04
CA TYR A 142 5.96 23.89 12.86
C TYR A 142 5.45 25.23 12.30
N GLY A 143 6.35 26.18 11.98
CA GLY A 143 5.96 27.48 11.43
C GLY A 143 5.09 28.32 12.38
N LEU A 144 5.17 28.07 13.69
CA LEU A 144 4.44 28.82 14.70
C LEU A 144 5.10 30.19 14.95
N PRO A 145 4.34 31.20 15.41
CA PRO A 145 4.92 32.49 15.80
C PRO A 145 6.06 32.32 16.82
N PRO A 146 7.08 33.21 16.80
CA PRO A 146 8.21 33.10 17.72
C PRO A 146 7.74 33.20 19.17
N LYS A 147 8.44 32.49 20.08
CA LYS A 147 8.19 32.58 21.52
C LYS A 147 8.42 34.02 22.00
N ARG A 148 7.45 34.61 22.69
CA ARG A 148 7.61 35.94 23.29
C ARG A 148 8.23 35.79 24.68
N ASP A 149 9.25 36.59 24.97
CA ASP A 149 9.83 36.65 26.30
C ASP A 149 8.96 37.53 27.22
N LEU A 150 8.37 36.92 28.26
CA LEU A 150 7.55 37.63 29.24
C LEU A 150 8.39 38.32 30.33
N MET A 151 9.68 38.01 30.44
CA MET A 151 10.55 38.55 31.51
C MET A 151 10.70 40.08 31.45
N PRO A 152 10.86 40.73 30.29
CA PRO A 152 10.86 42.19 30.20
C PRO A 152 9.56 42.83 30.70
N LEU A 153 8.40 42.24 30.40
CA LEU A 153 7.11 42.74 30.87
C LEU A 153 6.91 42.54 32.38
N LYS A 154 7.38 41.41 32.92
CA LYS A 154 7.36 41.16 34.37
C LYS A 154 8.25 42.16 35.11
N LYS A 155 9.47 42.40 34.62
CA LYS A 155 10.39 43.40 35.18
C LYS A 155 9.82 44.82 35.08
N ALA A 156 9.27 45.19 33.92
CA ALA A 156 8.62 46.49 33.74
C ALA A 156 7.44 46.68 34.70
N LEU A 157 6.64 45.64 34.95
CA LEU A 157 5.54 45.68 35.91
C LEU A 157 6.05 45.84 37.35
N GLU A 158 7.10 45.13 37.74
CA GLU A 158 7.72 45.23 39.08
C GLU A 158 8.34 46.62 39.31
N GLU A 159 9.05 47.15 38.33
CA GLU A 159 9.64 48.50 38.39
C GLU A 159 8.55 49.59 38.46
N THR A 160 7.48 49.44 37.69
CA THR A 160 6.34 50.38 37.69
C THR A 160 5.61 50.37 39.05
N LYS A 161 5.49 49.20 39.69
CA LYS A 161 4.95 49.07 41.06
C LYS A 161 5.90 49.70 42.10
N ARG A 162 7.21 49.53 41.93
CA ARG A 162 8.23 50.10 42.83
C ARG A 162 8.33 51.62 42.74
N LEU A 163 8.09 52.19 41.56
CA LEU A 163 8.16 53.64 41.31
C LEU A 163 6.87 54.39 41.69
N GLY A 164 5.83 53.69 42.18
CA GLY A 164 4.58 54.32 42.61
C GLY A 164 3.77 54.94 41.47
N ALA A 165 3.84 54.35 40.27
CA ALA A 165 3.11 54.81 39.10
C ALA A 165 1.58 54.75 39.28
N SER A 166 0.83 55.39 38.38
CA SER A 166 -0.62 55.48 38.49
C SER A 166 -1.29 54.10 38.38
N ALA A 167 -2.42 53.92 39.06
CA ALA A 167 -3.19 52.67 39.00
C ALA A 167 -3.60 52.28 37.56
N LEU A 168 -3.78 53.27 36.68
CA LEU A 168 -4.10 53.07 35.27
C LEU A 168 -2.94 52.45 34.49
N GLU A 169 -1.70 52.87 34.76
CA GLU A 169 -0.50 52.35 34.10
C GLU A 169 -0.19 50.92 34.54
N ILE A 170 -0.36 50.62 35.83
CA ILE A 170 -0.24 49.26 36.37
C ILE A 170 -1.28 48.34 35.72
N ALA A 171 -2.55 48.77 35.63
CA ALA A 171 -3.61 47.98 35.02
C ALA A 171 -3.35 47.67 33.52
N ARG A 172 -2.82 48.65 32.76
CA ARG A 172 -2.45 48.46 31.35
C ARG A 172 -1.33 47.43 31.17
N LEU A 173 -0.29 47.48 32.00
CA LEU A 173 0.81 46.51 31.95
C LEU A 173 0.36 45.10 32.38
N GLU A 174 -0.51 45.00 33.38
CA GLU A 174 -1.11 43.72 33.79
C GLU A 174 -2.00 43.12 32.69
N GLU A 175 -2.80 43.95 32.01
CA GLU A 175 -3.62 43.50 30.88
C GLU A 175 -2.74 43.01 29.71
N ARG A 176 -1.67 43.75 29.39
CA ARG A 176 -0.71 43.35 28.35
C ARG A 176 -0.01 42.04 28.69
N LEU A 177 0.47 41.88 29.93
CA LEU A 177 1.09 40.64 30.40
C LEU A 177 0.11 39.46 30.34
N ARG A 178 -1.17 39.67 30.71
CA ARG A 178 -2.21 38.64 30.60
C ARG A 178 -2.46 38.22 29.15
N LYS A 179 -2.56 39.18 28.22
CA LYS A 179 -2.75 38.89 26.79
C LYS A 179 -1.57 38.11 26.22
N GLU A 180 -0.34 38.55 26.49
CA GLU A 180 0.86 37.86 25.99
C GLU A 180 1.02 36.47 26.61
N ALA A 181 0.70 36.28 27.89
CA ALA A 181 0.68 34.96 28.52
C ALA A 181 -0.43 34.04 27.96
N GLN A 182 -1.59 34.58 27.58
CA GLN A 182 -2.65 33.81 26.92
C GLN A 182 -2.23 33.38 25.50
N GLU A 183 -1.58 34.27 24.75
CA GLU A 183 -1.02 33.94 23.44
C GLU A 183 0.08 32.87 23.53
N GLU A 184 0.95 32.94 24.54
CA GLU A 184 1.97 31.91 24.80
C GLU A 184 1.34 30.55 25.10
N ARG A 185 0.34 30.49 25.99
CA ARG A 185 -0.41 29.24 26.28
C ARG A 185 -1.09 28.67 25.04
N ARG A 186 -1.70 29.53 24.22
CA ARG A 186 -2.34 29.09 22.96
C ARG A 186 -1.30 28.52 22.00
N ARG A 187 -0.14 29.14 21.88
CA ARG A 187 0.99 28.65 21.08
C ARG A 187 1.46 27.28 21.57
N GLU A 188 1.64 27.10 22.87
CA GLU A 188 2.08 25.82 23.46
C GLU A 188 1.08 24.69 23.17
N LEU A 189 -0.23 24.95 23.33
CA LEU A 189 -1.27 23.97 23.00
C LEU A 189 -1.25 23.59 21.51
N LEU A 190 -1.11 24.56 20.61
CA LEU A 190 -1.01 24.31 19.17
C LEU A 190 0.25 23.49 18.82
N LEU A 191 1.39 23.82 19.46
CA LEU A 191 2.64 23.07 19.27
C LEU A 191 2.49 21.62 19.72
N GLU A 192 1.83 21.36 20.85
CA GLU A 192 1.56 20.00 21.31
C GLU A 192 0.64 19.22 20.37
N GLU A 193 -0.41 19.86 19.86
CA GLU A 193 -1.31 19.24 18.87
C GLU A 193 -0.57 18.88 17.57
N GLU A 194 0.20 19.81 17.02
CA GLU A 194 0.98 19.57 15.80
C GLU A 194 2.03 18.48 16.03
N ARG A 195 2.76 18.50 17.17
CA ARG A 195 3.68 17.42 17.56
C ARG A 195 3.00 16.06 17.58
N ARG A 196 1.78 15.96 18.13
CA ARG A 196 1.03 14.69 18.15
C ARG A 196 0.65 14.24 16.75
N ARG A 197 0.17 15.13 15.90
CA ARG A 197 -0.18 14.81 14.49
C ARG A 197 1.04 14.31 13.72
N PHE A 198 2.15 15.05 13.79
CA PHE A 198 3.36 14.68 13.06
C PHE A 198 4.07 13.44 13.61
N ARG A 199 3.91 13.09 14.88
CA ARG A 199 4.34 11.77 15.40
C ARG A 199 3.56 10.61 14.76
N VAL A 200 2.27 10.78 14.50
CA VAL A 200 1.47 9.76 13.79
C VAL A 200 1.91 9.67 12.33
N ALA A 201 2.12 10.81 11.67
CA ALA A 201 2.65 10.85 10.30
C ALA A 201 4.05 10.21 10.20
N LEU A 202 4.93 10.42 11.20
CA LEU A 202 6.26 9.81 11.25
C LEU A 202 6.20 8.29 11.15
N GLU A 203 5.31 7.62 11.88
CA GLU A 203 5.22 6.15 11.82
C GLU A 203 4.74 5.66 10.45
N LYS A 204 3.84 6.41 9.79
CA LYS A 204 3.40 6.10 8.42
C LYS A 204 4.51 6.33 7.39
N VAL A 205 5.29 7.41 7.53
CA VAL A 205 6.46 7.68 6.68
C VAL A 205 7.52 6.59 6.86
N ILE A 206 7.78 6.16 8.10
CA ILE A 206 8.69 5.06 8.39
C ILE A 206 8.18 3.72 7.82
N ALA A 207 6.85 3.50 7.76
CA ALA A 207 6.29 2.32 7.12
C ALA A 207 6.53 2.26 5.61
N LEU A 208 6.69 3.40 4.92
CA LEU A 208 7.06 3.42 3.50
C LEU A 208 8.41 2.74 3.24
N LEU A 209 9.32 2.77 4.22
CA LEU A 209 10.63 2.11 4.11
C LEU A 209 10.52 0.58 3.97
N ASN A 210 9.37 -0.03 4.26
CA ASN A 210 9.14 -1.45 4.00
C ASN A 210 9.26 -1.79 2.50
N LEU A 211 9.01 -0.81 1.62
CA LEU A 211 9.14 -0.92 0.16
C LEU A 211 10.60 -1.00 -0.31
N LEU A 212 11.56 -0.67 0.57
CA LEU A 212 12.97 -0.84 0.25
C LEU A 212 13.34 -2.33 0.17
N PRO A 213 14.32 -2.67 -0.67
CA PRO A 213 14.85 -4.01 -0.71
C PRO A 213 15.54 -4.42 0.61
N THR A 214 15.55 -5.72 0.89
CA THR A 214 16.34 -6.26 2.01
C THR A 214 17.84 -5.98 1.81
N PRO A 215 18.58 -5.63 2.88
CA PRO A 215 18.18 -5.61 4.29
C PRO A 215 17.67 -4.24 4.80
N GLN A 216 17.56 -3.21 3.96
CA GLN A 216 17.15 -1.85 4.38
C GLN A 216 15.63 -1.76 4.64
N GLY A 217 14.86 -2.56 3.91
CA GLY A 217 13.42 -2.75 4.11
C GLY A 217 13.05 -4.22 4.23
N GLU A 218 11.79 -4.52 3.89
CA GLU A 218 11.20 -5.87 4.02
C GLU A 218 10.94 -6.52 2.66
N THR A 219 11.08 -5.77 1.57
CA THR A 219 10.79 -6.27 0.22
C THR A 219 11.98 -7.07 -0.30
N PRO A 220 11.82 -8.30 -0.82
CA PRO A 220 12.93 -9.02 -1.43
C PRO A 220 13.41 -8.29 -2.70
N TRP A 221 14.71 -8.39 -3.00
CA TRP A 221 15.22 -7.89 -4.27
C TRP A 221 14.48 -8.53 -5.46
N PRO A 222 14.15 -7.77 -6.52
CA PRO A 222 13.59 -8.34 -7.72
C PRO A 222 14.51 -9.41 -8.29
N ARG A 223 13.92 -10.55 -8.66
CA ARG A 223 14.66 -11.66 -9.27
C ARG A 223 15.07 -11.28 -10.69
N VAL A 224 16.36 -11.37 -10.97
CA VAL A 224 16.93 -11.20 -12.31
C VAL A 224 17.68 -12.49 -12.65
N PRO A 225 17.11 -13.37 -13.49
CA PRO A 225 17.78 -14.60 -13.88
C PRO A 225 19.03 -14.29 -14.71
N GLU A 226 20.02 -15.19 -14.68
CA GLU A 226 21.15 -15.11 -15.60
C GLU A 226 20.69 -15.35 -17.05
N PRO A 227 21.40 -14.81 -18.05
CA PRO A 227 21.10 -15.08 -19.45
C PRO A 227 21.00 -16.57 -19.74
N GLY A 228 19.83 -17.02 -20.21
CA GLY A 228 19.55 -18.43 -20.50
C GLY A 228 18.93 -19.25 -19.36
N GLN A 229 18.76 -18.69 -18.17
CA GLN A 229 18.09 -19.33 -17.01
C GLN A 229 16.72 -18.70 -16.68
N GLY A 230 16.08 -18.10 -17.69
CA GLY A 230 14.80 -17.41 -17.51
C GLY A 230 13.61 -18.37 -17.35
N GLU A 231 12.52 -17.81 -16.85
CA GLU A 231 11.20 -18.46 -16.74
C GLU A 231 10.28 -17.91 -17.81
N GLU A 232 9.12 -18.56 -18.00
CA GLU A 232 8.19 -18.21 -19.08
C GLU A 232 7.80 -16.72 -19.08
N SER A 233 7.55 -16.13 -17.92
CA SER A 233 7.16 -14.73 -17.73
C SER A 233 8.31 -13.80 -17.28
N LEU A 234 9.55 -14.31 -17.21
CA LEU A 234 10.69 -13.59 -16.66
C LEU A 234 12.00 -14.01 -17.34
N LEU A 235 12.51 -13.15 -18.22
CA LEU A 235 13.68 -13.46 -19.04
C LEU A 235 14.76 -12.39 -18.87
N THR A 236 16.01 -12.82 -18.90
CA THR A 236 17.16 -11.94 -19.16
C THR A 236 17.89 -12.52 -20.35
N LEU A 237 18.18 -11.70 -21.35
CA LEU A 237 18.79 -12.14 -22.60
C LEU A 237 19.76 -11.09 -23.16
N PRO A 238 20.77 -11.48 -23.96
CA PRO A 238 21.58 -10.54 -24.70
C PRO A 238 20.76 -9.81 -25.77
N LEU A 239 21.03 -8.52 -25.99
CA LEU A 239 20.40 -7.72 -27.03
C LEU A 239 20.76 -8.26 -28.42
N ARG A 240 19.79 -8.91 -29.06
CA ARG A 240 19.90 -9.42 -30.43
C ARG A 240 18.55 -9.32 -31.13
N PRO A 241 18.48 -8.85 -32.39
CA PRO A 241 17.21 -8.75 -33.09
C PRO A 241 16.57 -10.13 -33.25
N GLY A 242 15.26 -10.22 -33.06
CA GLY A 242 14.56 -11.49 -33.13
C GLY A 242 13.22 -11.48 -32.40
N ARG A 243 12.53 -12.62 -32.47
CA ARG A 243 11.29 -12.84 -31.71
C ARG A 243 11.62 -13.44 -30.36
N ILE A 244 10.98 -12.92 -29.31
CA ILE A 244 11.18 -13.33 -27.93
C ILE A 244 9.84 -13.78 -27.38
N PRO A 245 9.65 -15.08 -27.10
CA PRO A 245 8.47 -15.55 -26.38
C PRO A 245 8.55 -15.09 -24.92
N LEU A 246 7.48 -14.51 -24.38
CA LEU A 246 7.35 -14.09 -22.99
C LEU A 246 5.94 -14.45 -22.51
N GLY A 247 5.80 -15.63 -21.89
CA GLY A 247 4.52 -16.22 -21.52
C GLY A 247 3.62 -16.39 -22.76
N PRO A 248 2.38 -15.88 -22.73
CA PRO A 248 1.48 -15.92 -23.88
C PRO A 248 1.86 -14.92 -24.99
N LEU A 249 2.82 -14.03 -24.75
CA LEU A 249 3.18 -12.97 -25.68
C LEU A 249 4.37 -13.37 -26.55
N THR A 250 4.40 -12.84 -27.78
CA THR A 250 5.59 -12.88 -28.63
C THR A 250 6.01 -11.45 -28.93
N LEU A 251 7.13 -11.04 -28.34
CA LEU A 251 7.73 -9.73 -28.55
C LEU A 251 8.68 -9.78 -29.74
N THR A 252 8.88 -8.65 -30.42
CA THR A 252 9.86 -8.50 -31.50
C THR A 252 10.90 -7.48 -31.11
N LEU A 253 12.13 -7.91 -30.86
CA LEU A 253 13.23 -6.98 -30.64
C LEU A 253 13.85 -6.63 -31.99
N SER A 254 13.90 -5.34 -32.33
CA SER A 254 14.48 -4.84 -33.57
C SER A 254 15.45 -3.69 -33.28
N GLN A 255 16.34 -3.41 -34.23
CA GLN A 255 17.27 -2.29 -34.14
C GLN A 255 17.18 -1.46 -35.42
N VAL A 256 16.89 -0.17 -35.27
CA VAL A 256 16.77 0.79 -36.38
C VAL A 256 17.69 1.96 -36.07
N GLU A 257 18.63 2.24 -36.99
CA GLU A 257 19.58 3.37 -36.86
C GLU A 257 20.36 3.39 -35.52
N GLY A 258 20.64 2.21 -34.96
CA GLY A 258 21.34 2.07 -33.68
C GLY A 258 20.44 2.09 -32.44
N THR A 259 19.17 2.45 -32.59
CA THR A 259 18.17 2.47 -31.52
C THR A 259 17.45 1.13 -31.45
N TRP A 260 17.27 0.60 -30.24
CA TRP A 260 16.53 -0.65 -30.02
C TRP A 260 15.04 -0.37 -29.87
N HIS A 261 14.22 -1.23 -30.44
CA HIS A 261 12.76 -1.17 -30.33
C HIS A 261 12.21 -2.52 -29.89
N LEU A 262 11.20 -2.48 -29.04
CA LEU A 262 10.44 -3.65 -28.61
C LEU A 262 9.04 -3.58 -29.21
N GLY A 263 8.75 -4.49 -30.13
CA GLY A 263 7.48 -4.62 -30.81
C GLY A 263 6.52 -5.56 -30.09
N LEU A 264 5.28 -5.13 -29.92
CA LEU A 264 4.18 -5.93 -29.36
C LEU A 264 2.88 -5.58 -30.08
N GLY A 265 2.15 -6.58 -30.56
CA GLY A 265 0.84 -6.36 -31.18
C GLY A 265 0.84 -5.57 -32.49
N GLY A 266 1.99 -5.43 -33.15
CA GLY A 266 2.14 -4.61 -34.36
C GLY A 266 2.53 -3.15 -34.09
N GLU A 267 2.69 -2.75 -32.83
CA GLU A 267 3.27 -1.47 -32.44
C GLU A 267 4.72 -1.65 -32.00
N ASP A 268 5.60 -0.71 -32.36
CA ASP A 268 7.01 -0.69 -31.97
C ASP A 268 7.28 0.43 -30.97
N TYR A 269 7.88 0.08 -29.84
CA TYR A 269 8.18 1.00 -28.75
C TYR A 269 9.68 1.18 -28.60
N VAL A 270 10.15 2.42 -28.44
CA VAL A 270 11.58 2.72 -28.27
C VAL A 270 12.08 2.17 -26.93
N LEU A 271 13.16 1.39 -26.96
CA LEU A 271 13.80 0.80 -25.78
C LEU A 271 15.12 1.53 -25.46
N GLU A 272 15.01 2.61 -24.69
CA GLU A 272 16.17 3.36 -24.20
C GLU A 272 16.79 2.70 -22.97
N ASP A 273 16.12 2.81 -21.82
CA ASP A 273 16.62 2.35 -20.52
C ASP A 273 15.62 1.43 -19.80
N THR A 274 14.42 1.95 -19.56
CA THR A 274 13.28 1.20 -19.05
C THR A 274 12.05 1.50 -19.90
N LEU A 275 11.16 0.53 -20.02
CA LEU A 275 9.97 0.64 -20.83
C LEU A 275 8.87 -0.23 -20.20
N VAL A 276 7.68 0.35 -20.04
CA VAL A 276 6.50 -0.37 -19.56
C VAL A 276 5.44 -0.34 -20.65
N ILE A 277 5.15 -1.49 -21.23
CA ILE A 277 4.16 -1.63 -22.32
C ILE A 277 2.90 -2.27 -21.75
N PRO A 278 1.77 -1.54 -21.67
CA PRO A 278 0.50 -2.13 -21.28
C PRO A 278 -0.05 -3.01 -22.41
N TRP A 279 -0.52 -4.22 -22.07
CA TRP A 279 -1.13 -5.18 -23.01
C TRP A 279 -2.29 -5.93 -22.36
N GLU A 280 -3.53 -5.58 -22.72
CA GLU A 280 -4.73 -6.12 -22.05
C GLU A 280 -4.62 -5.98 -20.52
N ASP A 281 -4.67 -7.10 -19.79
CA ASP A 281 -4.51 -7.21 -18.33
C ASP A 281 -3.08 -7.44 -17.86
N LEU A 282 -2.13 -7.47 -18.79
CA LEU A 282 -0.71 -7.66 -18.56
C LEU A 282 0.07 -6.38 -18.88
N GLU A 283 1.24 -6.22 -18.29
CA GLU A 283 2.21 -5.22 -18.66
C GLU A 283 3.57 -5.88 -18.82
N VAL A 284 4.26 -5.51 -19.89
CA VAL A 284 5.63 -5.92 -20.12
C VAL A 284 6.51 -4.83 -19.54
N LEU A 285 7.29 -5.18 -18.51
CA LEU A 285 8.41 -4.36 -18.06
C LEU A 285 9.65 -4.81 -18.80
N ALA A 286 10.24 -3.90 -19.56
CA ALA A 286 11.50 -4.09 -20.23
C ALA A 286 12.54 -3.17 -19.59
N VAL A 287 13.67 -3.77 -19.20
CA VAL A 287 14.80 -3.07 -18.60
C VAL A 287 16.05 -3.41 -19.37
N ARG A 288 16.72 -2.39 -19.88
CA ARG A 288 18.00 -2.51 -20.58
C ARG A 288 19.14 -2.08 -19.66
N GLU A 289 20.21 -2.86 -19.67
CA GLU A 289 21.48 -2.50 -19.02
C GLU A 289 22.64 -3.01 -19.85
N GLY A 290 23.40 -2.09 -20.45
CA GLY A 290 24.44 -2.44 -21.42
C GLY A 290 23.88 -3.26 -22.59
N ASP A 291 24.43 -4.47 -22.76
CA ASP A 291 24.05 -5.43 -23.80
C ASP A 291 22.99 -6.45 -23.34
N LEU A 292 22.39 -6.25 -22.17
CA LEU A 292 21.34 -7.13 -21.63
C LEU A 292 19.98 -6.46 -21.70
N LEU A 293 18.97 -7.27 -22.03
CA LEU A 293 17.56 -6.96 -21.93
C LEU A 293 16.91 -7.91 -20.93
N HIS A 294 16.31 -7.32 -19.90
CA HIS A 294 15.45 -8.01 -18.96
C HIS A 294 13.99 -7.73 -19.32
N LEU A 295 13.20 -8.78 -19.42
CA LEU A 295 11.79 -8.74 -19.71
C LEU A 295 11.04 -9.44 -18.58
N ARG A 296 10.01 -8.76 -18.08
CA ARG A 296 9.15 -9.26 -17.04
C ARG A 296 7.71 -9.00 -17.44
N LEU A 297 6.90 -10.05 -17.40
CA LEU A 297 5.47 -9.95 -17.60
C LEU A 297 4.80 -9.83 -16.23
N GLU A 298 4.16 -8.69 -15.99
CA GLU A 298 3.37 -8.43 -14.80
C GLU A 298 1.90 -8.35 -15.13
N ALA A 299 1.05 -8.57 -14.14
CA ALA A 299 -0.36 -8.25 -14.27
C ALA A 299 -0.58 -6.75 -13.99
N ARG A 300 -1.29 -6.07 -14.90
CA ARG A 300 -1.72 -4.67 -14.76
C ARG A 300 -2.79 -4.53 -13.71
N SER A 301 -2.45 -4.36 -12.44
CA SER A 301 -3.38 -4.22 -11.30
C SER A 301 -4.48 -5.31 -11.17
N GLY A 302 -4.64 -6.22 -12.14
CA GLY A 302 -5.60 -7.31 -12.18
C GLY A 302 -5.34 -8.39 -11.14
N LEU A 303 -4.16 -8.38 -10.50
CA LEU A 303 -3.91 -9.12 -9.25
C LEU A 303 -5.01 -8.87 -8.23
N ARG A 304 -5.44 -7.60 -8.08
CA ARG A 304 -6.49 -7.27 -7.12
C ARG A 304 -7.83 -7.89 -7.50
N LEU A 305 -8.18 -7.89 -8.80
CA LEU A 305 -9.40 -8.56 -9.27
C LEU A 305 -9.33 -10.07 -9.05
N TYR A 306 -8.19 -10.71 -9.32
CA TYR A 306 -8.01 -12.14 -9.10
C TYR A 306 -7.98 -12.52 -7.61
N GLU A 307 -7.40 -11.67 -6.74
CA GLU A 307 -7.48 -11.79 -5.29
C GLU A 307 -8.92 -11.70 -4.80
N LEU A 308 -9.68 -10.71 -5.29
CA LEU A 308 -11.09 -10.52 -4.95
C LEU A 308 -11.94 -11.70 -5.45
N LEU A 309 -11.65 -12.25 -6.63
CA LEU A 309 -12.32 -13.46 -7.13
C LEU A 309 -11.97 -14.69 -6.27
N ALA A 310 -10.71 -14.86 -5.87
CA ALA A 310 -10.28 -15.93 -4.97
C ALA A 310 -10.97 -15.83 -3.60
N GLU A 311 -11.02 -14.62 -3.02
CA GLU A 311 -11.77 -14.32 -1.81
C GLU A 311 -13.26 -14.64 -1.99
N GLY A 312 -13.83 -14.23 -3.12
CA GLY A 312 -15.22 -14.49 -3.49
C GLY A 312 -15.57 -15.97 -3.57
N ARG A 313 -14.65 -16.85 -4.01
CA ARG A 313 -14.87 -18.31 -4.00
C ARG A 313 -15.06 -18.84 -2.58
N ILE A 314 -14.23 -18.37 -1.64
CA ILE A 314 -14.37 -18.74 -0.23
C ILE A 314 -15.66 -18.17 0.34
N LEU A 315 -16.00 -16.92 0.02
CA LEU A 315 -17.26 -16.33 0.46
C LEU A 315 -18.49 -17.08 -0.09
N ALA A 316 -18.46 -17.53 -1.35
CA ALA A 316 -19.53 -18.34 -1.92
C ALA A 316 -19.76 -19.64 -1.14
N LEU A 317 -18.68 -20.32 -0.76
CA LEU A 317 -18.75 -21.51 0.10
C LEU A 317 -19.31 -21.18 1.49
N LEU A 318 -18.78 -20.14 2.15
CA LEU A 318 -19.22 -19.73 3.49
C LEU A 318 -20.70 -19.32 3.52
N LEU A 319 -21.15 -18.65 2.46
CA LEU A 319 -22.51 -18.18 2.35
C LEU A 319 -23.48 -19.28 1.91
N SER A 320 -23.03 -20.50 1.58
CA SER A 320 -23.89 -21.66 1.25
C SER A 320 -24.96 -21.85 2.33
N PRO A 321 -26.27 -21.88 1.99
CA PRO A 321 -27.32 -22.09 2.98
C PRO A 321 -27.42 -23.57 3.37
N ASN A 322 -26.69 -24.44 2.66
CA ASN A 322 -26.66 -25.88 2.87
C ASN A 322 -26.27 -26.20 4.31
N GLN A 323 -27.00 -27.15 4.90
CA GLN A 323 -26.81 -27.61 6.28
C GLN A 323 -26.73 -26.46 7.30
N ASP A 324 -27.64 -25.47 7.14
CA ASP A 324 -27.75 -24.33 8.04
C ASP A 324 -26.45 -23.52 8.11
N TYR A 325 -25.92 -23.13 6.94
CA TYR A 325 -24.68 -22.35 6.80
C TYR A 325 -23.47 -23.00 7.49
N VAL A 326 -23.32 -24.31 7.30
CA VAL A 326 -22.32 -25.14 8.00
C VAL A 326 -20.90 -24.57 7.89
N TYR A 327 -20.48 -24.11 6.71
CA TYR A 327 -19.14 -23.59 6.49
C TYR A 327 -18.87 -22.27 7.25
N LEU A 328 -19.85 -21.36 7.31
CA LEU A 328 -19.73 -20.15 8.11
C LEU A 328 -19.70 -20.46 9.62
N ARG A 329 -20.48 -21.43 10.08
CA ARG A 329 -20.44 -21.89 11.48
C ARG A 329 -19.08 -22.51 11.82
N LEU A 330 -18.55 -23.37 10.96
CA LEU A 330 -17.21 -23.97 11.09
C LEU A 330 -16.11 -22.92 11.12
N LEU A 331 -16.12 -21.93 10.24
CA LEU A 331 -15.12 -20.86 10.21
C LEU A 331 -15.16 -20.01 11.48
N ARG A 332 -16.35 -19.72 12.01
CA ARG A 332 -16.49 -18.99 13.29
C ARG A 332 -15.98 -19.81 14.47
N ALA A 333 -16.28 -21.10 14.50
CA ALA A 333 -15.78 -22.01 15.52
C ALA A 333 -14.25 -22.15 15.45
N LEU A 334 -13.67 -22.26 14.25
CA LEU A 334 -12.23 -22.20 14.02
C LEU A 334 -11.62 -20.91 14.56
N SER A 335 -12.21 -19.75 14.21
CA SER A 335 -11.75 -18.45 14.69
C SER A 335 -11.78 -18.35 16.21
N ALA A 336 -12.81 -18.90 16.87
CA ALA A 336 -12.89 -18.98 18.33
C ALA A 336 -11.84 -19.93 18.92
N ARG A 337 -11.66 -21.11 18.30
CA ARG A 337 -10.66 -22.10 18.71
C ARG A 337 -9.22 -21.59 18.60
N LEU A 338 -8.94 -20.76 17.59
CA LEU A 338 -7.66 -20.08 17.43
C LEU A 338 -7.42 -19.00 18.50
N LYS A 339 -8.48 -18.47 19.12
CA LYS A 339 -8.38 -17.52 20.23
C LYS A 339 -8.17 -18.23 21.58
N GLY A 340 -8.66 -19.46 21.72
CA GLY A 340 -8.58 -20.25 22.96
C GLY A 340 -9.58 -21.41 22.97
N GLU A 341 -9.94 -21.90 24.15
CA GLU A 341 -11.01 -22.89 24.30
C GLU A 341 -12.35 -22.36 23.77
N PHE A 342 -13.13 -23.22 23.11
CA PHE A 342 -14.43 -22.86 22.54
C PHE A 342 -15.50 -23.86 22.97
N SER A 343 -16.75 -23.38 23.04
CA SER A 343 -17.93 -24.23 23.30
C SER A 343 -18.57 -24.61 21.96
N PRO A 344 -18.66 -25.91 21.62
CA PRO A 344 -19.28 -26.36 20.37
C PRO A 344 -20.77 -25.99 20.26
N GLN A 345 -21.49 -25.97 21.38
CA GLN A 345 -22.92 -25.65 21.43
C GLN A 345 -23.20 -24.23 20.90
N ALA A 346 -22.25 -23.30 21.07
CA ALA A 346 -22.39 -21.92 20.58
C ALA A 346 -22.37 -21.80 19.04
N PHE A 347 -21.97 -22.86 18.32
CA PHE A 347 -21.86 -22.89 16.85
C PHE A 347 -22.77 -23.97 16.22
N GLY A 348 -23.79 -24.42 16.94
CA GLY A 348 -24.82 -25.34 16.44
C GLY A 348 -25.76 -24.72 15.39
N PRO A 349 -26.71 -25.51 14.85
CA PRO A 349 -27.64 -25.06 13.81
C PRO A 349 -28.51 -23.85 14.20
N GLU A 350 -28.82 -23.67 15.48
CA GLU A 350 -29.59 -22.52 15.99
C GLU A 350 -28.96 -21.17 15.62
N LEU A 351 -27.63 -21.13 15.46
CA LEU A 351 -26.92 -19.93 15.05
C LEU A 351 -27.29 -19.49 13.63
N ALA A 352 -27.72 -20.42 12.78
CA ALA A 352 -28.09 -20.16 11.39
C ALA A 352 -29.36 -19.32 11.25
N GLU A 353 -30.26 -19.34 12.24
CA GLU A 353 -31.45 -18.46 12.23
C GLU A 353 -31.07 -16.99 12.15
N LYS A 354 -29.97 -16.60 12.81
CA LYS A 354 -29.46 -15.23 12.74
C LYS A 354 -28.95 -14.87 11.36
N TYR A 355 -28.42 -15.85 10.61
CA TYR A 355 -27.94 -15.64 9.24
C TYR A 355 -29.11 -15.56 8.26
N ARG A 356 -30.13 -16.39 8.42
CA ARG A 356 -31.36 -16.35 7.60
C ARG A 356 -32.09 -15.01 7.70
N GLN A 357 -32.08 -14.38 8.86
CA GLN A 357 -32.76 -13.09 9.11
C GLN A 357 -31.94 -11.87 8.66
N ALA A 358 -30.64 -12.02 8.39
CA ALA A 358 -29.79 -10.91 8.00
C ALA A 358 -30.02 -10.53 6.52
N PRO A 359 -30.06 -9.22 6.18
CA PRO A 359 -29.98 -8.80 4.78
C PRO A 359 -28.75 -9.37 4.10
N TRP A 360 -28.86 -9.76 2.82
CA TRP A 360 -27.78 -10.44 2.11
C TRP A 360 -26.45 -9.67 2.12
N GLU A 361 -26.49 -8.35 1.88
CA GLU A 361 -25.31 -7.49 1.94
C GLU A 361 -24.64 -7.54 3.33
N ALA A 362 -25.44 -7.46 4.40
CA ALA A 362 -24.93 -7.52 5.76
C ALA A 362 -24.35 -8.90 6.10
N LEU A 363 -24.95 -9.98 5.59
CA LEU A 363 -24.45 -11.34 5.77
C LEU A 363 -23.11 -11.55 5.04
N GLN A 364 -22.97 -11.05 3.81
CA GLN A 364 -21.71 -11.09 3.07
C GLN A 364 -20.60 -10.30 3.78
N ASP A 365 -20.89 -9.06 4.19
CA ASP A 365 -19.93 -8.22 4.93
C ASP A 365 -19.52 -8.90 6.26
N PHE A 366 -20.44 -9.58 6.92
CA PHE A 366 -20.16 -10.36 8.12
C PHE A 366 -19.25 -11.56 7.83
N ALA A 367 -19.56 -12.37 6.80
CA ALA A 367 -18.75 -13.51 6.42
C ALA A 367 -17.31 -13.10 6.04
N ARG A 368 -17.17 -11.99 5.31
CA ARG A 368 -15.88 -11.41 4.94
C ARG A 368 -15.04 -11.02 6.15
N LYS A 369 -15.62 -10.33 7.13
CA LYS A 369 -14.96 -9.97 8.40
C LYS A 369 -14.55 -11.20 9.21
N VAL A 370 -15.38 -12.24 9.23
CA VAL A 370 -15.06 -13.49 9.93
C VAL A 370 -13.88 -14.20 9.26
N LEU A 371 -13.86 -14.24 7.92
CA LEU A 371 -12.75 -14.78 7.14
C LEU A 371 -11.45 -14.03 7.41
N GLU A 372 -11.45 -12.71 7.29
CA GLU A 372 -10.29 -11.86 7.60
C GLU A 372 -9.75 -12.14 9.01
N LEU A 373 -10.63 -12.17 10.01
CA LEU A 373 -10.25 -12.44 11.40
C LEU A 373 -9.67 -13.84 11.60
N ALA A 374 -10.26 -14.85 10.95
CA ALA A 374 -9.77 -16.23 11.03
C ALA A 374 -8.38 -16.36 10.40
N LEU A 375 -8.19 -15.81 9.21
CA LEU A 375 -6.91 -15.80 8.50
C LEU A 375 -5.82 -15.08 9.30
N LYS A 376 -6.14 -13.90 9.87
CA LYS A 376 -5.22 -13.14 10.72
C LYS A 376 -4.73 -13.94 11.93
N ARG A 377 -5.61 -14.73 12.55
CA ARG A 377 -5.26 -15.59 13.70
C ARG A 377 -4.49 -16.84 13.28
N LEU A 378 -4.79 -17.37 12.10
CA LEU A 378 -4.13 -18.56 11.57
C LEU A 378 -2.68 -18.27 11.16
N GLY A 379 -2.37 -17.05 10.72
CA GLY A 379 -0.99 -16.60 10.48
C GLY A 379 -0.23 -17.41 9.42
N GLY A 380 -0.93 -18.05 8.49
CA GLY A 380 -0.35 -18.91 7.45
C GLY A 380 -0.15 -20.38 7.84
N ALA A 381 -0.54 -20.78 9.06
CA ALA A 381 -0.54 -22.19 9.45
C ALA A 381 -1.55 -23.02 8.63
N ASP A 382 -1.29 -24.32 8.46
CA ASP A 382 -2.24 -25.23 7.82
C ASP A 382 -3.55 -25.28 8.63
N PRO A 383 -4.72 -24.92 8.05
CA PRO A 383 -5.99 -24.92 8.77
C PRO A 383 -6.51 -26.34 9.06
N THR A 384 -6.00 -27.37 8.40
CA THR A 384 -6.56 -28.73 8.41
C THR A 384 -6.67 -29.35 9.80
N PRO A 385 -5.63 -29.35 10.67
CA PRO A 385 -5.71 -30.00 11.98
C PRO A 385 -6.78 -29.38 12.89
N LEU A 386 -6.84 -28.03 12.92
CA LEU A 386 -7.77 -27.29 13.78
C LEU A 386 -9.20 -27.37 13.24
N LEU A 387 -9.39 -27.33 11.92
CA LEU A 387 -10.72 -27.54 11.34
C LEU A 387 -11.23 -28.96 11.58
N LYS A 388 -10.37 -29.97 11.52
CA LYS A 388 -10.78 -31.35 11.86
C LYS A 388 -11.24 -31.46 13.31
N GLU A 389 -10.51 -30.86 14.25
CA GLU A 389 -10.89 -30.79 15.67
C GLU A 389 -12.27 -30.12 15.84
N VAL A 390 -12.46 -28.96 15.22
CA VAL A 390 -13.72 -28.21 15.26
C VAL A 390 -14.87 -28.97 14.59
N GLY A 391 -14.60 -29.62 13.46
CA GLY A 391 -15.56 -30.44 12.71
C GLY A 391 -16.03 -31.63 13.54
N GLN A 392 -15.12 -32.32 14.22
CA GLN A 392 -15.45 -33.42 15.15
C GLN A 392 -16.36 -32.93 16.28
N ALA A 393 -16.02 -31.79 16.89
CA ALA A 393 -16.80 -31.23 17.99
C ALA A 393 -18.22 -30.79 17.57
N LEU A 394 -18.43 -30.45 16.31
CA LEU A 394 -19.73 -30.05 15.75
C LEU A 394 -20.47 -31.18 15.02
N GLY A 395 -19.85 -32.36 14.86
CA GLY A 395 -20.39 -33.46 14.04
C GLY A 395 -20.44 -33.16 12.54
N GLN A 396 -19.49 -32.36 12.04
CA GLN A 396 -19.41 -31.83 10.66
C GLN A 396 -18.01 -32.03 10.07
N GLU A 397 -17.48 -33.24 10.22
CA GLU A 397 -16.08 -33.57 9.85
C GLU A 397 -15.82 -33.44 8.35
N ARG A 398 -16.77 -33.87 7.52
CA ARG A 398 -16.63 -33.83 6.06
C ARG A 398 -16.57 -32.40 5.56
N GLU A 399 -17.48 -31.56 6.03
CA GLU A 399 -17.60 -30.15 5.70
C GLU A 399 -16.38 -29.37 6.21
N ALA A 400 -15.85 -29.75 7.38
CA ALA A 400 -14.61 -29.18 7.90
C ALA A 400 -13.40 -29.48 7.00
N LEU A 401 -13.31 -30.69 6.43
CA LEU A 401 -12.24 -31.04 5.48
C LEU A 401 -12.38 -30.25 4.17
N VAL A 402 -13.59 -30.09 3.64
CA VAL A 402 -13.84 -29.27 2.45
C VAL A 402 -13.44 -27.81 2.70
N LEU A 403 -13.81 -27.25 3.85
CA LEU A 403 -13.40 -25.90 4.22
C LEU A 403 -11.88 -25.78 4.41
N ALA A 404 -11.24 -26.79 5.00
CA ALA A 404 -9.80 -26.81 5.18
C ALA A 404 -9.06 -26.82 3.84
N GLU A 405 -9.52 -27.64 2.89
CA GLU A 405 -8.99 -27.67 1.55
C GLU A 405 -9.15 -26.33 0.84
N ALA A 406 -10.35 -25.73 0.90
CA ALA A 406 -10.61 -24.41 0.33
C ALA A 406 -9.73 -23.31 0.93
N LEU A 407 -9.57 -23.28 2.26
CA LEU A 407 -8.71 -22.31 2.94
C LEU A 407 -7.23 -22.54 2.64
N ARG A 408 -6.78 -23.81 2.57
CA ARG A 408 -5.41 -24.16 2.20
C ARG A 408 -5.12 -23.76 0.77
N GLU A 409 -6.06 -24.01 -0.15
CA GLU A 409 -5.98 -23.56 -1.53
C GLU A 409 -5.90 -22.02 -1.61
N TYR A 410 -6.70 -21.31 -0.82
CA TYR A 410 -6.67 -19.85 -0.74
C TYR A 410 -5.34 -19.31 -0.17
N LEU A 411 -4.81 -19.93 0.90
CA LEU A 411 -3.57 -19.51 1.57
C LEU A 411 -2.30 -19.91 0.81
N GLY A 412 -2.33 -21.03 0.09
CA GLY A 412 -1.18 -21.61 -0.61
C GLY A 412 -0.90 -21.01 -1.99
N ARG A 413 -1.73 -20.07 -2.46
CA ARG A 413 -1.56 -19.44 -3.78
C ARG A 413 -0.75 -18.16 -3.68
N HIS A 414 0.37 -18.11 -4.43
CA HIS A 414 1.06 -16.88 -4.80
C HIS A 414 0.79 -16.58 -6.28
N PRO A 415 0.61 -15.31 -6.61
CA PRO A 415 -0.70 -14.68 -6.73
C PRO A 415 -1.71 -15.45 -7.60
N PRO A 416 -3.03 -15.34 -7.33
CA PRO A 416 -4.04 -16.04 -8.10
C PRO A 416 -4.01 -15.65 -9.58
N THR A 417 -3.95 -16.68 -10.42
CA THR A 417 -3.97 -16.60 -11.89
C THR A 417 -5.31 -17.09 -12.43
N ARG A 418 -5.61 -16.79 -13.70
CA ARG A 418 -6.78 -17.32 -14.42
C ARG A 418 -6.86 -18.85 -14.33
N GLU A 419 -5.73 -19.54 -14.44
CA GLU A 419 -5.64 -21.00 -14.41
C GLU A 419 -5.89 -21.57 -13.02
N THR A 420 -5.40 -20.91 -11.98
CA THR A 420 -5.61 -21.38 -10.61
C THR A 420 -7.03 -21.11 -10.13
N LEU A 421 -7.70 -20.05 -10.57
CA LEU A 421 -9.06 -19.73 -10.11
C LEU A 421 -10.11 -20.81 -10.42
N GLY A 422 -9.88 -21.71 -11.39
CA GLY A 422 -10.75 -22.84 -11.69
C GLY A 422 -12.11 -22.40 -12.25
N GLY A 423 -12.23 -22.42 -13.57
CA GLY A 423 -13.39 -21.87 -14.30
C GLY A 423 -12.98 -20.74 -15.25
N GLU A 424 -13.89 -20.33 -16.12
CA GLU A 424 -13.65 -19.22 -17.03
C GLU A 424 -13.83 -17.89 -16.29
N VAL A 425 -12.73 -17.14 -16.14
CA VAL A 425 -12.79 -15.75 -15.66
C VAL A 425 -13.07 -14.84 -16.86
N HIS A 426 -14.13 -14.06 -16.74
CA HIS A 426 -14.54 -13.09 -17.73
C HIS A 426 -14.24 -11.68 -17.24
N LEU A 427 -13.80 -10.81 -18.15
CA LEU A 427 -13.43 -9.43 -17.85
C LEU A 427 -14.27 -8.47 -18.68
N LEU A 428 -14.77 -7.43 -18.02
CA LEU A 428 -15.67 -6.43 -18.58
C LEU A 428 -15.21 -5.03 -18.13
N SER A 429 -15.45 -4.04 -19.00
CA SER A 429 -15.27 -2.63 -18.65
C SER A 429 -16.62 -1.97 -18.41
N ILE A 430 -16.78 -1.32 -17.27
CA ILE A 430 -17.98 -0.59 -16.83
C ILE A 430 -17.99 0.78 -17.52
N GLY A 431 -18.96 0.98 -18.41
CA GLY A 431 -19.26 2.26 -19.04
C GLY A 431 -20.31 3.07 -18.26
N ALA A 432 -20.78 4.17 -18.87
CA ALA A 432 -21.89 4.97 -18.35
C ALA A 432 -23.27 4.30 -18.57
N GLU A 433 -23.33 3.34 -19.50
CA GLU A 433 -24.55 2.61 -19.83
C GLU A 433 -24.68 1.31 -19.01
N PRO A 434 -25.91 0.85 -18.72
CA PRO A 434 -26.14 -0.46 -18.11
C PRO A 434 -25.56 -1.61 -18.95
N LEU A 435 -24.84 -2.51 -18.30
CA LEU A 435 -24.35 -3.75 -18.92
C LEU A 435 -25.27 -4.92 -18.60
N ALA A 436 -25.45 -5.81 -19.56
CA ALA A 436 -26.17 -7.06 -19.38
C ALA A 436 -25.16 -8.23 -19.33
N LEU A 437 -25.17 -8.98 -18.23
CA LEU A 437 -24.31 -10.13 -18.01
C LEU A 437 -25.18 -11.38 -18.07
N LYS A 438 -24.98 -12.20 -19.11
CA LYS A 438 -25.73 -13.43 -19.32
C LYS A 438 -25.04 -14.60 -18.61
N VAL A 439 -25.70 -15.16 -17.60
CA VAL A 439 -25.26 -16.37 -16.88
C VAL A 439 -26.29 -17.44 -17.11
N GLY A 440 -25.96 -18.44 -17.92
CA GLY A 440 -26.90 -19.50 -18.28
C GLY A 440 -28.16 -18.95 -18.95
N GLN A 441 -29.31 -19.17 -18.32
CA GLN A 441 -30.61 -18.64 -18.76
C GLN A 441 -30.93 -17.27 -18.15
N THR A 442 -30.15 -16.83 -17.15
CA THR A 442 -30.39 -15.60 -16.40
C THR A 442 -29.61 -14.43 -16.99
N VAL A 443 -30.20 -13.22 -16.96
CA VAL A 443 -29.52 -11.97 -17.35
C VAL A 443 -29.48 -11.02 -16.17
N LEU A 444 -28.27 -10.72 -15.69
CA LEU A 444 -28.01 -9.73 -14.65
C LEU A 444 -27.78 -8.35 -15.28
N SER A 445 -28.45 -7.33 -14.76
CA SER A 445 -28.24 -5.94 -15.14
C SER A 445 -27.28 -5.26 -14.17
N LEU A 446 -26.15 -4.79 -14.71
CA LEU A 446 -25.14 -3.99 -14.02
C LEU A 446 -25.42 -2.51 -14.31
N ARG A 447 -25.86 -1.76 -13.31
CA ARG A 447 -26.28 -0.36 -13.47
C ARG A 447 -25.40 0.58 -12.65
N PRO A 448 -24.59 1.43 -13.29
CA PRO A 448 -23.95 2.53 -12.57
C PRO A 448 -25.04 3.51 -12.14
N ARG A 449 -25.09 3.86 -10.85
CA ARG A 449 -25.97 4.91 -10.35
C ARG A 449 -25.12 6.16 -10.19
N ASN A 450 -25.30 7.13 -11.08
CA ASN A 450 -24.81 8.48 -10.84
C ASN A 450 -25.52 9.01 -9.58
N ALA A 451 -24.77 9.33 -8.53
CA ALA A 451 -25.35 9.96 -7.35
C ALA A 451 -26.06 11.27 -7.79
N PRO A 452 -27.32 11.53 -7.37
CA PRO A 452 -28.03 12.76 -7.73
C PRO A 452 -27.47 14.05 -7.11
N SER A 453 -26.39 13.98 -6.35
CA SER A 453 -25.70 15.11 -5.73
C SER A 453 -24.24 15.01 -6.14
N GLY A 454 -23.64 16.11 -6.61
CA GLY A 454 -22.28 16.21 -7.16
C GLY A 454 -21.15 15.89 -6.18
N ASP A 455 -21.22 14.71 -5.57
CA ASP A 455 -20.16 14.07 -4.83
C ASP A 455 -19.56 12.97 -5.73
N PRO A 456 -18.41 13.22 -6.36
CA PRO A 456 -17.74 12.25 -7.25
C PRO A 456 -17.14 11.05 -6.49
N GLN A 457 -17.37 10.92 -5.19
CA GLN A 457 -16.76 9.90 -4.33
C GLN A 457 -17.49 8.54 -4.29
N GLU A 458 -18.68 8.39 -4.87
CA GLU A 458 -19.34 7.08 -4.93
C GLU A 458 -19.85 6.74 -6.33
N ASP A 459 -18.97 6.23 -7.21
CA ASP A 459 -19.39 5.45 -8.37
C ASP A 459 -20.03 4.13 -7.86
N VAL A 460 -21.30 4.14 -7.48
CA VAL A 460 -22.00 2.95 -6.97
C VAL A 460 -22.53 2.12 -8.14
N LEU A 461 -22.09 0.87 -8.23
CA LEU A 461 -22.58 -0.09 -9.19
C LEU A 461 -23.61 -1.01 -8.54
N TYR A 462 -24.77 -1.17 -9.14
CA TYR A 462 -25.81 -2.09 -8.68
C TYR A 462 -25.94 -3.26 -9.63
N VAL A 463 -26.20 -4.44 -9.08
CA VAL A 463 -26.39 -5.69 -9.82
C VAL A 463 -27.75 -6.26 -9.45
N GLY A 464 -28.57 -6.59 -10.43
CA GLY A 464 -29.85 -7.24 -10.16
C GLY A 464 -30.49 -7.83 -11.41
N GLN A 465 -31.43 -8.74 -11.21
CA GLN A 465 -32.32 -9.24 -12.26
C GLN A 465 -33.71 -8.61 -12.17
N ALA A 466 -34.51 -8.79 -13.22
CA ALA A 466 -35.87 -8.29 -13.25
C ALA A 466 -36.70 -8.88 -12.08
N GLY A 467 -37.40 -8.02 -11.34
CA GLY A 467 -38.23 -8.42 -10.20
C GLY A 467 -37.51 -8.54 -8.86
N GLU A 468 -36.20 -8.30 -8.80
CA GLU A 468 -35.42 -8.30 -7.55
C GLU A 468 -34.97 -6.92 -7.11
N VAL A 469 -34.68 -6.78 -5.81
CA VAL A 469 -34.03 -5.60 -5.25
C VAL A 469 -32.56 -5.62 -5.68
N PRO A 470 -32.07 -4.60 -6.41
CA PRO A 470 -30.67 -4.56 -6.85
C PRO A 470 -29.70 -4.52 -5.67
N GLN A 471 -28.63 -5.29 -5.76
CA GLN A 471 -27.58 -5.38 -4.75
C GLN A 471 -26.41 -4.47 -5.11
N ARG A 472 -25.80 -3.84 -4.10
CA ARG A 472 -24.65 -2.95 -4.30
C ARG A 472 -23.38 -3.78 -4.51
N LEU A 473 -22.70 -3.57 -5.63
CA LEU A 473 -21.35 -4.05 -5.88
C LEU A 473 -20.33 -2.97 -5.48
N LYS A 474 -19.69 -3.20 -4.33
CA LYS A 474 -18.54 -2.42 -3.84
C LYS A 474 -17.28 -2.82 -4.62
N ASP A 475 -16.42 -3.62 -4.03
CA ASP A 475 -15.25 -4.26 -4.65
C ASP A 475 -15.51 -5.74 -4.94
N LEU A 476 -16.39 -6.40 -4.19
CA LEU A 476 -16.72 -7.82 -4.35
C LEU A 476 -18.21 -8.07 -4.07
N LEU A 477 -18.87 -8.87 -4.91
CA LEU A 477 -20.25 -9.31 -4.72
C LEU A 477 -20.38 -10.80 -5.05
N VAL A 478 -20.95 -11.57 -4.11
CA VAL A 478 -21.37 -12.94 -4.33
C VAL A 478 -22.87 -12.92 -4.60
N TYR A 479 -23.26 -13.13 -5.86
CA TYR A 479 -24.64 -13.12 -6.31
C TYR A 479 -25.13 -14.54 -6.54
N ARG A 480 -26.22 -14.94 -5.88
CA ARG A 480 -26.79 -16.27 -6.05
C ARG A 480 -27.78 -16.32 -7.18
N LEU A 481 -27.69 -17.39 -7.97
CA LEU A 481 -28.66 -17.76 -8.98
C LEU A 481 -29.16 -19.20 -8.72
N PRO A 482 -30.33 -19.58 -9.26
CA PRO A 482 -30.79 -20.96 -9.20
C PRO A 482 -29.78 -21.95 -9.84
N GLU A 483 -29.11 -21.51 -10.90
CA GLU A 483 -28.18 -22.32 -11.71
C GLU A 483 -26.75 -22.36 -11.16
N GLY A 484 -26.41 -21.49 -10.20
CA GLY A 484 -25.05 -21.36 -9.69
C GLY A 484 -24.83 -20.09 -8.89
N THR A 485 -23.59 -19.78 -8.58
CA THR A 485 -23.20 -18.55 -7.89
C THR A 485 -22.27 -17.72 -8.78
N VAL A 486 -22.59 -16.45 -8.96
CA VAL A 486 -21.79 -15.49 -9.71
C VAL A 486 -20.97 -14.69 -8.73
N ILE A 487 -19.65 -14.68 -8.91
CA ILE A 487 -18.74 -13.85 -8.12
C ILE A 487 -18.29 -12.70 -9.00
N LEU A 488 -18.51 -11.48 -8.56
CA LEU A 488 -18.20 -10.24 -9.27
C LEU A 488 -17.16 -9.46 -8.47
N ALA A 489 -15.98 -9.24 -9.04
CA ALA A 489 -14.94 -8.39 -8.49
C ALA A 489 -14.82 -7.10 -9.29
N ARG A 490 -14.72 -5.96 -8.61
CA ARG A 490 -14.67 -4.63 -9.23
C ARG A 490 -13.47 -3.84 -8.72
N GLU A 491 -12.80 -3.19 -9.66
CA GLU A 491 -11.74 -2.23 -9.38
C GLU A 491 -11.88 -1.02 -10.31
N GLY A 492 -12.40 0.09 -9.77
CA GLY A 492 -12.75 1.28 -10.55
C GLY A 492 -13.80 0.99 -11.62
N ARG A 493 -13.42 1.14 -12.90
CA ARG A 493 -14.25 0.82 -14.07
C ARG A 493 -14.06 -0.60 -14.60
N ARG A 494 -13.26 -1.44 -13.96
CA ARG A 494 -13.03 -2.82 -14.38
C ARG A 494 -13.87 -3.76 -13.54
N LEU A 495 -14.42 -4.78 -14.18
CA LEU A 495 -15.22 -5.82 -13.57
C LEU A 495 -14.71 -7.18 -14.05
N ALA A 496 -14.35 -8.04 -13.11
CA ALA A 496 -14.10 -9.45 -13.38
C ALA A 496 -15.25 -10.28 -12.80
N TYR A 497 -15.62 -11.37 -13.46
CA TYR A 497 -16.56 -12.31 -12.88
C TYR A 497 -16.22 -13.75 -13.23
N LEU A 498 -16.64 -14.65 -12.35
CA LEU A 498 -16.65 -16.09 -12.60
C LEU A 498 -17.97 -16.68 -12.14
N VAL A 499 -18.36 -17.78 -12.77
CA VAL A 499 -19.58 -18.52 -12.45
C VAL A 499 -19.15 -19.84 -11.83
N MET A 500 -19.64 -20.11 -10.63
CA MET A 500 -19.44 -21.38 -9.94
C MET A 500 -20.73 -22.18 -9.95
N GLU A 501 -20.59 -23.50 -10.02
CA GLU A 501 -21.67 -24.40 -9.62
C GLU A 501 -21.98 -24.19 -8.14
N ASN A 502 -23.24 -24.45 -7.75
CA ASN A 502 -23.64 -24.29 -6.36
C ASN A 502 -22.89 -25.33 -5.48
N PRO A 503 -22.17 -24.88 -4.44
CA PRO A 503 -21.38 -25.75 -3.56
C PRO A 503 -22.22 -26.59 -2.60
#